data_AF-A0A0X8GMR7-F1
#
_entry.id   AF-A0A0X8GMR7-F1
#
_cell.length_a   1.000
_cell.length_b   1.000
_cell.length_c   1.000
_cell.angle_alpha   90.00
_cell.angle_beta   90.00
_cell.angle_gamma   90.00
#
_symmetry.space_group_name_H-M   'P 1'
#
loop_
_entity.id
_entity.type
_entity.pdbx_description
1 polymer ?
#
loop_
_entity_poly.entity_id
_entity_poly.type
_entity_poly.pdbx_seq_one_letter_code
_entity_poly.pdbx_strand_id
1 'polypeptide(L)'
;MASNAQMTGMRDVYLVAAELSRLGFIVSPTSRSAAGADLLVTDQKYQNAFSVQVKTNAKTFHFWLIGKKAQETVSESHIYVLVNIRQKKGGEEIEYYVVPSKILVKNAIHDGNWPNMPMSAVKNLQNKWDVFGAPI
;
A
#
# COMPACT_ATOMS: atom_id res chain seq x y z
N MET A 1 -4.82 23.08 9.78
CA MET A 1 -5.80 21.95 9.67
C MET A 1 -5.33 20.99 8.58
N ALA A 2 -5.62 19.69 8.68
CA ALA A 2 -5.29 18.74 7.62
C ALA A 2 -6.22 18.97 6.41
N SER A 3 -5.69 18.86 5.19
CA SER A 3 -6.47 18.94 3.96
C SER A 3 -7.29 17.67 3.71
N ASN A 4 -8.33 17.75 2.89
CA ASN A 4 -9.14 16.58 2.49
C ASN A 4 -8.30 15.48 1.85
N ALA A 5 -7.27 15.84 1.08
CA ALA A 5 -6.34 14.88 0.49
C ALA A 5 -5.51 14.15 1.58
N GLN A 6 -5.06 14.88 2.60
CA GLN A 6 -4.35 14.29 3.74
C GLN A 6 -5.25 13.39 4.59
N MET A 7 -6.53 13.76 4.79
CA MET A 7 -7.49 12.92 5.49
C MET A 7 -7.81 11.65 4.70
N THR A 8 -7.91 11.75 3.37
CA THR A 8 -8.08 10.59 2.48
C THR A 8 -6.89 9.65 2.58
N GLY A 9 -5.66 10.16 2.44
CA GLY A 9 -4.46 9.32 2.56
C GLY A 9 -4.36 8.61 3.91
N MET A 10 -4.72 9.28 5.02
CA MET A 10 -4.74 8.64 6.34
C MET A 10 -5.85 7.59 6.48
N ARG A 11 -7.03 7.82 5.90
CA ARG A 11 -8.11 6.81 5.87
C ARG A 11 -7.59 5.50 5.27
N ASP A 12 -6.85 5.59 4.18
CA ASP A 12 -6.36 4.42 3.46
C ASP A 12 -5.32 3.65 4.27
N VAL A 13 -4.46 4.37 4.99
CA VAL A 13 -3.52 3.78 5.96
C VAL A 13 -4.28 2.97 7.02
N TYR A 14 -5.38 3.52 7.56
CA TYR A 14 -6.19 2.80 8.55
C TYR A 14 -6.95 1.61 7.95
N LEU A 15 -7.42 1.70 6.70
CA LEU A 15 -8.05 0.57 6.02
C LEU A 15 -7.07 -0.60 5.85
N VAL A 16 -5.84 -0.32 5.40
CA VAL A 16 -4.79 -1.35 5.27
C VAL A 16 -4.39 -1.90 6.64
N ALA A 17 -4.25 -1.05 7.66
CA ALA A 17 -3.97 -1.50 9.02
C ALA A 17 -5.05 -2.43 9.58
N ALA A 18 -6.33 -2.11 9.31
CA ALA A 18 -7.45 -2.94 9.73
C ALA A 18 -7.42 -4.32 9.05
N GLU A 19 -7.13 -4.40 7.75
CA GLU A 19 -7.02 -5.68 7.05
C GLU A 19 -5.87 -6.54 7.57
N LEU A 20 -4.68 -5.96 7.73
CA LEU A 20 -3.53 -6.67 8.29
C LEU A 20 -3.79 -7.14 9.73
N SER A 21 -4.46 -6.32 10.54
CA SER A 21 -4.85 -6.71 11.91
C SER A 21 -5.89 -7.82 11.89
N ARG A 22 -6.88 -7.77 10.99
CA ARG A 22 -7.88 -8.83 10.78
C ARG A 22 -7.22 -10.16 10.39
N LEU A 23 -6.11 -10.10 9.66
CA LEU A 23 -5.29 -11.25 9.29
C LEU A 23 -4.39 -11.74 10.43
N GLY A 24 -4.31 -11.03 11.56
CA GLY A 24 -3.55 -11.45 12.74
C GLY A 24 -2.13 -10.89 12.82
N PHE A 25 -1.76 -9.91 11.99
CA PHE A 25 -0.47 -9.21 12.14
C PHE A 25 -0.54 -8.12 13.22
N ILE A 26 0.61 -7.79 13.81
CA ILE A 26 0.77 -6.62 14.67
C ILE A 26 1.13 -5.45 13.77
N VAL A 27 0.34 -4.36 13.85
CA VAL A 27 0.47 -3.21 12.95
C VAL A 27 0.58 -1.92 13.75
N SER A 28 1.55 -1.08 13.40
CA SER A 28 1.73 0.25 13.97
C SER A 28 1.70 1.32 12.87
N PRO A 29 0.67 2.17 12.84
CA PRO A 29 0.67 3.34 11.97
C PRO A 29 1.71 4.35 12.40
N THR A 30 2.47 4.86 11.45
CA THR A 30 3.47 5.90 11.69
C THR A 30 2.84 7.29 11.80
N SER A 31 3.58 8.20 12.42
CA SER A 31 3.29 9.63 12.37
C SER A 31 3.26 10.13 10.93
N ARG A 32 2.31 11.02 10.61
CA ARG A 32 2.18 11.60 9.26
C ARG A 32 3.53 12.13 8.75
N SER A 33 3.81 11.87 7.47
CA SER A 33 5.05 12.27 6.78
C SER A 33 6.32 11.55 7.26
N ALA A 34 6.20 10.43 7.98
CA ALA A 34 7.31 9.53 8.19
C ALA A 34 7.90 9.09 6.83
N ALA A 35 9.21 9.23 6.67
CA ALA A 35 9.86 8.85 5.43
C ALA A 35 9.89 7.33 5.31
N GLY A 36 9.37 6.82 4.18
CA GLY A 36 9.59 5.43 3.76
C GLY A 36 8.64 4.38 4.34
N ALA A 37 7.72 4.72 5.24
CA ALA A 37 6.70 3.78 5.72
C ALA A 37 5.48 4.53 6.25
N ASP A 38 4.28 4.11 5.87
CA ASP A 38 3.04 4.54 6.52
C ASP A 38 2.67 3.60 7.68
N LEU A 39 2.99 2.30 7.56
CA LEU A 39 2.80 1.29 8.60
C LEU A 39 4.11 0.51 8.84
N LEU A 40 4.29 0.08 10.09
CA LEU A 40 5.23 -0.97 10.48
C LEU A 40 4.43 -2.22 10.85
N VAL A 41 4.80 -3.38 10.31
CA VAL A 41 4.05 -4.63 10.44
C VAL A 41 4.99 -5.74 10.91
N THR A 42 4.55 -6.57 11.84
CA THR A 42 5.26 -7.77 12.26
C THR A 42 4.32 -8.94 12.48
N ASP A 43 4.83 -10.16 12.31
CA ASP A 43 4.14 -11.37 12.80
C ASP A 43 4.10 -11.41 14.34
N GLN A 44 3.32 -12.33 14.89
CA GLN A 44 3.13 -12.48 16.35
C GLN A 44 4.37 -13.04 17.08
N LYS A 45 5.31 -13.62 16.35
CA LYS A 45 6.58 -14.17 16.89
C LYS A 45 7.75 -13.20 16.75
N TYR A 46 7.52 -12.03 16.16
CA TYR A 46 8.52 -11.01 15.87
C TYR A 46 9.65 -11.49 14.93
N GLN A 47 9.37 -12.50 14.09
CA GLN A 47 10.39 -13.09 13.19
C GLN A 47 10.50 -12.33 11.88
N ASN A 48 9.39 -11.79 11.40
CA ASN A 48 9.32 -11.02 10.16
C ASN A 48 8.77 -9.63 10.44
N ALA A 49 9.51 -8.61 10.02
CA ALA A 49 9.12 -7.21 10.13
C ALA A 49 9.13 -6.55 8.75
N PHE A 50 8.10 -5.75 8.46
CA PHE A 50 7.88 -5.11 7.19
C PHE A 50 7.59 -3.62 7.35
N SER A 51 8.12 -2.82 6.43
CA SER A 51 7.66 -1.46 6.22
C SER A 51 6.65 -1.45 5.09
N VAL A 52 5.50 -0.81 5.31
CA VAL A 52 4.42 -0.73 4.32
C VAL A 52 4.17 0.71 3.91
N GLN A 53 4.19 0.98 2.61
CA GLN A 53 3.75 2.25 2.03
C GLN A 53 2.39 2.06 1.37
N VAL A 54 1.42 2.88 1.75
CA VAL A 54 0.08 2.90 1.17
C VAL A 54 0.00 3.96 0.07
N LYS A 55 -0.62 3.60 -1.04
CA LYS A 55 -0.95 4.54 -2.13
C LYS A 55 -2.39 4.30 -2.58
N THR A 56 -3.13 5.38 -2.77
CA THR A 56 -4.55 5.32 -3.15
C THR A 56 -4.80 6.22 -4.34
N ASN A 57 -5.80 5.87 -5.14
CA ASN A 57 -6.33 6.77 -6.15
C ASN A 57 -7.58 7.46 -5.65
N ALA A 58 -7.66 8.77 -5.88
CA ALA A 58 -8.85 9.55 -5.52
C ALA A 58 -9.86 9.65 -6.67
N LYS A 59 -9.46 9.39 -7.92
CA LYS A 59 -10.29 9.68 -9.12
C LYS A 59 -10.13 8.71 -10.31
N THR A 60 -9.01 7.98 -10.41
CA THR A 60 -8.67 7.18 -11.59
C THR A 60 -8.27 5.77 -11.18
N PHE A 61 -9.08 4.77 -11.52
CA PHE A 61 -8.89 3.37 -11.08
C PHE A 61 -7.88 2.55 -11.90
N HIS A 62 -7.14 3.19 -12.81
CA HIS A 62 -6.27 2.47 -13.76
C HIS A 62 -4.79 2.54 -13.40
N PHE A 63 -4.40 3.44 -12.49
CA PHE A 63 -3.03 3.56 -12.01
C PHE A 63 -2.98 4.24 -10.64
N TRP A 64 -1.83 4.11 -9.97
CA TRP A 64 -1.51 4.86 -8.75
C TRP A 64 -0.26 5.70 -8.97
N LEU A 65 -0.27 6.94 -8.49
CA LEU A 65 0.95 7.74 -8.48
C LEU A 65 1.93 7.16 -7.46
N ILE A 66 3.15 6.91 -7.92
CA ILE A 66 4.26 6.51 -7.07
C ILE A 66 5.23 7.69 -6.99
N GLY A 67 5.79 7.94 -5.81
CA GLY A 67 6.76 9.03 -5.67
C GLY A 67 8.04 8.71 -6.45
N LYS A 68 8.76 9.73 -6.94
CA LYS A 68 10.04 9.54 -7.68
C LYS A 68 11.05 8.65 -6.93
N LYS A 69 11.08 8.75 -5.60
CA LYS A 69 11.96 7.95 -4.73
C LYS A 69 11.61 6.46 -4.69
N ALA A 70 10.43 6.04 -5.19
CA ALA A 70 10.02 4.65 -5.17
C ALA A 70 10.98 3.73 -5.95
N GLN A 71 11.67 4.25 -6.98
CA GLN A 71 12.68 3.52 -7.74
C GLN A 71 13.93 3.19 -6.91
N GLU A 72 14.22 3.98 -5.87
CA GLU A 72 15.38 3.83 -4.99
C GLU A 72 15.04 2.99 -3.74
N THR A 73 13.76 2.87 -3.41
CA THR A 73 13.29 2.15 -2.21
C THR A 73 12.98 0.69 -2.52
N VAL A 74 14.01 -0.14 -2.68
CA VAL A 74 13.89 -1.58 -2.89
C VAL A 74 14.43 -2.35 -1.67
N SER A 75 13.59 -3.22 -1.10
CA SER A 75 13.95 -4.12 0.01
C SER A 75 13.05 -5.36 0.00
N GLU A 76 13.56 -6.49 0.50
CA GLU A 76 12.76 -7.71 0.70
C GLU A 76 11.58 -7.49 1.64
N SER A 77 11.74 -6.59 2.62
CA SER A 77 10.76 -6.30 3.67
C SER A 77 10.00 -4.99 3.45
N HIS A 78 10.14 -4.36 2.28
CA HIS A 78 9.38 -3.16 1.94
C HIS A 78 8.27 -3.48 0.95
N ILE A 79 7.03 -3.26 1.38
CA ILE A 79 5.82 -3.62 0.63
C ILE A 79 4.99 -2.36 0.36
N TYR A 80 4.42 -2.29 -0.83
CA TYR A 80 3.42 -1.29 -1.16
C TYR A 80 2.04 -1.93 -1.11
N VAL A 81 1.08 -1.26 -0.49
CA VAL A 81 -0.34 -1.63 -0.59
C VAL A 81 -1.04 -0.54 -1.39
N LEU A 82 -1.44 -0.88 -2.61
CA LEU A 82 -2.15 0.02 -3.51
C LEU A 82 -3.65 -0.20 -3.31
N VAL A 83 -4.38 0.88 -3.06
CA VAL A 83 -5.79 0.83 -2.65
C VAL A 83 -6.66 1.48 -3.72
N ASN A 84 -7.74 0.79 -4.12
CA ASN A 84 -8.85 1.40 -4.85
C ASN A 84 -10.06 1.49 -3.94
N ILE A 85 -10.71 2.65 -3.92
CA ILE A 85 -11.99 2.85 -3.24
C ILE A 85 -13.06 3.10 -4.30
N ARG A 86 -13.90 2.11 -4.58
CA ARG A 86 -14.96 2.19 -5.58
C ARG A 86 -16.30 2.45 -4.92
N GLN A 87 -17.03 3.43 -5.44
CA GLN A 87 -18.43 3.65 -5.05
C GLN A 87 -19.33 2.71 -5.85
N LYS A 88 -20.10 1.86 -5.17
CA LYS A 88 -21.14 0.99 -5.75
C LYS A 88 -22.51 1.31 -5.15
N LYS A 89 -23.59 0.86 -5.79
CA LYS A 89 -24.98 1.07 -5.29
C LYS A 89 -25.22 0.54 -3.87
N GLY A 90 -24.41 -0.42 -3.40
CA GLY A 90 -24.50 -1.01 -2.06
C GLY A 90 -23.46 -0.51 -1.04
N GLY A 91 -22.70 0.54 -1.37
CA GLY A 91 -21.64 1.07 -0.52
C GLY A 91 -20.27 1.07 -1.21
N GLU A 92 -19.23 1.33 -0.42
CA GLU A 92 -17.85 1.34 -0.89
C GLU A 92 -17.29 -0.08 -0.98
N GLU A 93 -16.64 -0.38 -2.10
CA GLU A 93 -15.82 -1.58 -2.28
C GLU A 93 -14.36 -1.17 -2.29
N ILE A 94 -13.55 -1.84 -1.47
CA ILE A 94 -12.13 -1.57 -1.35
C ILE A 94 -11.35 -2.71 -2.00
N GLU A 95 -10.45 -2.39 -2.92
CA GLU A 95 -9.53 -3.36 -3.53
C GLU A 95 -8.12 -3.08 -3.03
N TYR A 96 -7.43 -4.12 -2.58
CA TYR A 96 -6.04 -4.06 -2.14
C TYR A 96 -5.15 -4.82 -3.11
N TYR A 97 -4.07 -4.18 -3.54
CA TYR A 97 -3.01 -4.82 -4.33
C TYR A 97 -1.74 -4.79 -3.50
N VAL A 98 -1.26 -5.97 -3.10
CA VAL A 98 -0.12 -6.13 -2.20
C VAL A 98 1.13 -6.38 -3.04
N VAL A 99 2.00 -5.37 -3.14
CA VAL A 99 3.07 -5.32 -4.13
C VAL A 99 4.43 -5.19 -3.43
N PRO A 100 5.27 -6.24 -3.42
CA PRO A 100 6.66 -6.12 -2.99
C PRO A 100 7.39 -5.01 -3.75
N SER A 101 8.23 -4.23 -3.07
CA SER A 101 8.95 -3.09 -3.67
C SER A 101 9.72 -3.46 -4.94
N LYS A 102 10.34 -4.65 -4.97
CA LYS A 102 11.00 -5.20 -6.18
C LYS A 102 10.06 -5.32 -7.38
N ILE A 103 8.85 -5.82 -7.15
CA ILE A 103 7.83 -5.95 -8.20
C ILE A 103 7.35 -4.57 -8.61
N LEU A 104 7.20 -3.65 -7.65
CA LEU A 104 6.81 -2.28 -7.93
C LEU A 104 7.81 -1.59 -8.85
N VAL A 105 9.10 -1.60 -8.51
CA VAL A 105 10.14 -0.94 -9.31
C VAL A 105 10.24 -1.55 -10.71
N LYS A 106 10.09 -2.87 -10.84
CA LYS A 106 10.15 -3.55 -12.14
C LYS A 106 9.01 -3.17 -13.08
N ASN A 107 7.81 -2.93 -12.55
CA ASN A 107 6.58 -2.82 -13.36
C ASN A 107 6.01 -1.40 -13.43
N ALA A 108 6.54 -0.48 -12.64
CA ALA A 108 6.11 0.91 -12.69
C ALA A 108 6.66 1.66 -13.90
N ILE A 109 5.93 2.68 -14.32
CA ILE A 109 6.38 3.70 -15.26
C ILE A 109 7.07 4.78 -14.44
N HIS A 110 8.39 4.90 -14.58
CA HIS A 110 9.21 5.88 -13.85
C HIS A 110 9.47 7.17 -14.63
N ASP A 111 9.28 7.12 -15.94
CA ASP A 111 9.57 8.25 -16.82
C ASP A 111 8.54 9.37 -16.66
N GLY A 112 9.04 10.61 -16.73
CA GLY A 112 8.23 11.82 -16.71
C GLY A 112 7.95 12.39 -15.32
N ASN A 113 7.01 13.34 -15.27
CA ASN A 113 6.73 14.08 -14.04
C ASN A 113 5.92 13.29 -13.02
N TRP A 114 5.12 12.33 -13.49
CA TRP A 114 4.17 11.56 -12.67
C TRP A 114 4.43 10.05 -12.79
N PRO A 115 5.50 9.55 -12.15
CA PRO A 115 5.73 8.12 -12.04
C PRO A 115 4.48 7.42 -11.50
N ASN A 116 4.13 6.28 -12.07
CA ASN A 116 2.91 5.58 -11.71
C ASN A 116 3.03 4.06 -11.86
N MET A 117 2.19 3.36 -11.11
CA MET A 117 1.98 1.93 -11.23
C MET A 117 0.67 1.67 -11.98
N PRO A 118 0.69 1.11 -13.20
CA PRO A 118 -0.51 0.68 -13.90
C PRO A 118 -1.18 -0.51 -13.20
N MET A 119 -2.51 -0.46 -13.04
CA MET A 119 -3.28 -1.56 -12.41
C MET A 119 -3.16 -2.88 -13.16
N SER A 120 -3.11 -2.84 -14.49
CA SER A 120 -2.93 -4.04 -15.31
C SER A 120 -1.65 -4.81 -14.97
N ALA A 121 -0.60 -4.13 -14.53
CA ALA A 121 0.70 -4.74 -14.24
C ALA A 121 0.74 -5.49 -12.89
N VAL A 122 -0.20 -5.21 -11.99
CA VAL A 122 -0.27 -5.80 -10.64
C VAL A 122 -1.61 -6.47 -10.37
N LYS A 123 -2.46 -6.69 -11.38
CA LYS A 123 -3.80 -7.25 -11.22
C LYS A 123 -3.80 -8.62 -10.54
N ASN A 124 -2.79 -9.44 -10.80
CA ASN A 124 -2.60 -10.75 -10.19
C ASN A 124 -2.18 -10.70 -8.70
N LEU A 125 -1.88 -9.50 -8.19
CA LEU A 125 -1.50 -9.24 -6.81
C LEU A 125 -2.66 -8.73 -5.93
N GLN A 126 -3.89 -8.75 -6.47
CA GLN A 126 -5.08 -8.40 -5.70
C GLN A 126 -5.25 -9.36 -4.51
N ASN A 127 -5.36 -8.79 -3.30
CA ASN A 127 -5.48 -9.51 -2.03
C ASN A 127 -4.38 -10.55 -1.76
N LYS A 128 -3.18 -10.38 -2.33
CA LYS A 128 -2.02 -11.25 -2.09
C LYS A 128 -1.32 -10.95 -0.76
N TRP A 129 -2.07 -11.08 0.33
CA TRP A 129 -1.56 -10.85 1.69
C TRP A 129 -0.55 -11.91 2.16
N ASP A 130 -0.48 -13.05 1.48
CA ASP A 130 0.51 -14.11 1.70
C ASP A 130 1.96 -13.64 1.50
N VAL A 131 2.17 -12.49 0.87
CA VAL A 131 3.47 -11.78 0.81
C VAL A 131 4.06 -11.52 2.20
N PHE A 132 3.22 -11.32 3.22
CA PHE A 132 3.67 -11.11 4.60
C PHE A 132 3.99 -12.41 5.35
N GLY A 133 3.79 -13.58 4.72
CA GLY A 133 3.93 -14.88 5.35
C GLY A 133 2.75 -15.23 6.28
N ALA A 134 2.97 -16.19 7.18
CA ALA A 134 2.00 -16.55 8.19
C ALA A 134 2.12 -15.61 9.41
N PRO A 135 1.01 -15.11 9.97
CA PRO A 135 1.04 -14.23 11.13
C PRO A 135 1.42 -14.96 12.43
N ILE A 136 1.48 -16.30 12.43
CA ILE A 136 1.51 -17.18 13.61
C ILE A 136 2.91 -17.65 13.98
#